data_AF-A0A918MC68-F1
#
_entry.id   AF-A0A918MC68-F1
#
_cell.length_a   1.000
_cell.length_b   1.000
_cell.length_c   1.000
_cell.angle_alpha   90.00
_cell.angle_beta   90.00
_cell.angle_gamma   90.00
#
_symmetry.space_group_name_H-M   'P 1'
#
loop_
_entity.id
_entity.type
_entity.pdbx_description
1 polymer ?
#
loop_
_entity_poly.entity_id
_entity_poly.type
_entity_poly.pdbx_seq_one_letter_code
_entity_poly.pdbx_strand_id
1 'polypeptide(L)'
;MGPGTRIARYAAVAAAALLLCAGLTSAASADGTTAGPNPLAGRLDAYWTPARMAAALPADLVRGSKGGTAARDGSPAVDGPRPGEYIPPSASFDGIPQAGTFFWTDATGTGRTCSGSVVRSPGRDLVLSAGHCLKGYAGGSERHLAFVPQYHDARKPFGIFPVRTDGVYVPQEYYDLGEHAGARYDFAFAVTEADQDGTRIEDAVGGVRLLTGTGYFHAPVRMIGYPAGAEKPLECWSWTTRWDSDDPADPGTFPRIACDAFVGGTSGGPMLVPEPDGWAVVGVIGGYHTGGNTPQVSYSAYFGTATQALYRAAVGGDPPAGPGPTPGS
;
A
#
# COMPACT_ATOMS: atom_id res chain seq x y z
N MET A 1 -50.35 -80.39 -27.79
CA MET A 1 -49.55 -80.22 -29.02
C MET A 1 -48.26 -79.53 -28.62
N GLY A 2 -47.09 -80.15 -28.86
CA GLY A 2 -45.79 -79.45 -28.77
C GLY A 2 -45.56 -78.58 -30.01
N PRO A 3 -44.29 -78.31 -30.38
CA PRO A 3 -43.18 -77.81 -29.57
C PRO A 3 -42.54 -76.55 -30.23
N GLY A 4 -41.51 -75.98 -29.59
CA GLY A 4 -40.41 -75.31 -30.32
C GLY A 4 -40.12 -73.86 -29.91
N THR A 5 -39.09 -73.64 -29.07
CA THR A 5 -37.73 -73.14 -29.42
C THR A 5 -37.72 -71.70 -29.97
N ARG A 6 -36.91 -70.73 -29.49
CA ARG A 6 -35.44 -70.74 -29.22
C ARG A 6 -35.08 -69.26 -28.86
N ILE A 7 -34.31 -68.91 -27.83
CA ILE A 7 -32.85 -68.62 -27.79
C ILE A 7 -32.62 -67.79 -26.50
N ALA A 8 -31.91 -68.26 -25.47
CA ALA A 8 -30.48 -68.03 -25.17
C ALA A 8 -30.14 -66.53 -24.96
N ARG A 9 -29.46 -66.02 -23.93
CA ARG A 9 -28.38 -66.53 -23.05
C ARG A 9 -28.14 -65.49 -21.92
N TYR A 10 -27.30 -65.93 -20.96
CA TYR A 10 -26.41 -65.15 -20.08
C TYR A 10 -26.96 -64.74 -18.71
N ALA A 11 -26.68 -65.62 -17.74
CA ALA A 11 -26.33 -65.24 -16.38
C ALA A 11 -25.03 -64.43 -16.39
N ALA A 12 -25.00 -63.33 -15.65
CA ALA A 12 -23.77 -62.72 -15.16
C ALA A 12 -24.03 -62.21 -13.74
N VAL A 13 -23.44 -62.93 -12.79
CA VAL A 13 -23.29 -62.53 -11.39
C VAL A 13 -22.26 -61.39 -11.37
N ALA A 14 -22.68 -60.18 -11.03
CA ALA A 14 -21.75 -59.10 -10.75
C ALA A 14 -21.44 -59.09 -9.25
N ALA A 15 -20.25 -59.57 -8.89
CA ALA A 15 -19.67 -59.43 -7.56
C ALA A 15 -19.38 -57.94 -7.30
N ALA A 16 -19.93 -57.41 -6.21
CA ALA A 16 -19.58 -56.07 -5.71
C ALA A 16 -18.19 -56.13 -5.05
N ALA A 17 -17.18 -55.58 -5.72
CA ALA A 17 -15.89 -55.31 -5.11
C ALA A 17 -15.97 -53.98 -4.34
N LEU A 18 -16.00 -54.05 -3.01
CA LEU A 18 -15.75 -52.91 -2.13
C LEU A 18 -14.28 -52.51 -2.22
N LEU A 19 -13.98 -51.49 -3.03
CA LEU A 19 -12.70 -50.79 -3.00
C LEU A 19 -12.68 -49.85 -1.78
N LEU A 20 -11.95 -50.24 -0.73
CA LEU A 20 -11.48 -49.29 0.28
C LEU A 20 -10.47 -48.35 -0.38
N CYS A 21 -10.94 -47.19 -0.84
CA CYS A 21 -10.07 -46.05 -1.06
C CYS A 21 -9.66 -45.49 0.31
N ALA A 22 -8.57 -46.01 0.86
CA ALA A 22 -7.79 -45.30 1.88
C ALA A 22 -7.20 -44.07 1.19
N GLY A 23 -7.97 -42.97 1.18
CA GLY A 23 -7.49 -41.68 0.73
C GLY A 23 -6.32 -41.27 1.61
N LEU A 24 -5.14 -41.21 1.01
CA LEU A 24 -3.97 -40.56 1.58
C LEU A 24 -4.35 -39.12 1.92
N THR A 25 -4.65 -38.87 3.19
CA THR A 25 -4.68 -37.51 3.73
C THR A 25 -3.26 -36.96 3.58
N SER A 26 -3.04 -36.12 2.57
CA SER A 26 -1.89 -35.23 2.59
C SER A 26 -2.10 -34.30 3.78
N ALA A 27 -1.49 -34.64 4.90
CA ALA A 27 -1.24 -33.68 5.95
C ALA A 27 -0.33 -32.63 5.32
N ALA A 28 -0.91 -31.52 4.87
CA ALA A 28 -0.15 -30.32 4.62
C ALA A 28 0.44 -29.94 5.97
N SER A 29 1.74 -30.22 6.15
CA SER A 29 2.52 -29.59 7.21
C SER A 29 2.41 -28.09 6.96
N ALA A 30 1.59 -27.42 7.76
CA ALA A 30 1.83 -26.03 8.05
C ALA A 30 3.14 -26.03 8.82
N ASP A 31 4.26 -25.91 8.10
CA ASP A 31 5.54 -25.53 8.67
C ASP A 31 5.37 -24.09 9.17
N GLY A 32 4.70 -23.96 10.31
CA GLY A 32 4.75 -22.81 11.19
C GLY A 32 6.10 -22.77 11.89
N THR A 33 7.18 -22.90 11.13
CA THR A 33 8.50 -22.53 11.59
C THR A 33 8.42 -21.02 11.76
N THR A 34 8.24 -20.55 13.00
CA THR A 34 8.64 -19.19 13.36
C THR A 34 10.05 -19.03 12.81
N ALA A 35 10.19 -18.20 11.77
CA ALA A 35 11.50 -17.92 11.22
C ALA A 35 12.37 -17.44 12.38
N GLY A 36 13.62 -17.90 12.44
CA GLY A 36 14.54 -17.39 13.45
C GLY A 36 14.67 -15.86 13.34
N PRO A 37 15.28 -15.21 14.35
CA PRO A 37 15.42 -13.76 14.36
C PRO A 37 15.95 -13.21 13.04
N ASN A 38 15.35 -12.15 12.50
CA ASN A 38 15.81 -11.53 11.25
C ASN A 38 16.95 -10.53 11.53
N PRO A 39 18.20 -10.83 11.16
CA PRO A 39 19.32 -9.93 11.46
C PRO A 39 19.24 -8.61 10.70
N LEU A 40 18.60 -8.58 9.52
CA LEU A 40 18.40 -7.34 8.77
C LEU A 40 17.46 -6.40 9.51
N ALA A 41 16.36 -6.92 10.04
CA ALA A 41 15.44 -6.14 10.86
C ALA A 41 16.14 -5.57 12.09
N GLY A 42 16.97 -6.38 12.79
CA GLY A 42 17.79 -5.90 13.91
C GLY A 42 18.77 -4.80 13.53
N ARG A 43 19.42 -4.88 12.35
CA ARG A 43 20.31 -3.81 11.85
C ARG A 43 19.53 -2.53 11.53
N LEU A 44 18.38 -2.64 10.87
CA LEU A 44 17.54 -1.48 10.55
C LEU A 44 16.94 -0.85 11.81
N ASP A 45 16.61 -1.65 12.82
CA ASP A 45 16.14 -1.16 14.10
C ASP A 45 17.19 -0.27 14.79
N ALA A 46 18.44 -0.75 14.83
CA ALA A 46 19.58 -0.02 15.37
C ALA A 46 19.96 1.22 14.51
N TYR A 47 19.79 1.13 13.19
CA TYR A 47 20.03 2.25 12.28
C TYR A 47 19.00 3.36 12.51
N TRP A 48 17.71 3.04 12.44
CA TRP A 48 16.60 3.97 12.61
C TRP A 48 16.31 4.26 14.07
N THR A 49 17.20 5.04 14.68
CA THR A 49 16.99 5.58 16.02
C THR A 49 15.85 6.60 16.04
N PRO A 50 15.24 6.88 17.21
CA PRO A 50 14.27 7.96 17.37
C PRO A 50 14.73 9.30 16.76
N ALA A 51 16.00 9.66 16.95
CA ALA A 51 16.56 10.89 16.39
C ALA A 51 16.61 10.88 14.86
N ARG A 52 16.95 9.76 14.22
CA ARG A 52 16.95 9.65 12.75
C ARG A 52 15.54 9.68 12.18
N MET A 53 14.60 9.01 12.84
CA MET A 53 13.18 9.00 12.43
C MET A 53 12.56 10.40 12.55
N ALA A 54 12.82 11.11 13.66
CA ALA A 54 12.35 12.48 13.85
C ALA A 54 12.97 13.49 12.87
N ALA A 55 14.22 13.26 12.44
CA ALA A 55 14.91 14.09 11.45
C ALA A 55 14.60 13.72 9.99
N ALA A 56 13.81 12.66 9.74
CA ALA A 56 13.49 12.23 8.39
C ALA A 56 12.61 13.28 7.68
N LEU A 57 12.98 13.61 6.45
CA LEU A 57 12.26 14.57 5.62
C LEU A 57 11.18 13.87 4.79
N PRO A 58 10.10 14.56 4.38
CA PRO A 58 9.13 13.96 3.48
C PRO A 58 9.80 13.57 2.14
N ALA A 59 9.25 12.54 1.48
CA ALA A 59 9.65 12.16 0.12
C ALA A 59 9.42 13.32 -0.86
N ASP A 60 8.32 14.02 -0.68
CA ASP A 60 7.85 15.19 -1.42
C ASP A 60 8.09 16.47 -0.60
N LEU A 61 9.08 17.28 -1.00
CA LEU A 61 9.41 18.54 -0.29
C LEU A 61 8.38 19.66 -0.51
N VAL A 62 7.36 19.44 -1.35
CA VAL A 62 6.50 20.50 -1.91
C VAL A 62 5.24 20.75 -1.07
N ARG A 63 4.64 19.71 -0.47
CA ARG A 63 3.34 19.87 0.22
C ARG A 63 3.49 20.57 1.58
N GLY A 64 3.05 21.82 1.64
CA GLY A 64 2.70 22.50 2.90
C GLY A 64 3.87 22.75 3.88
N SER A 65 5.08 22.97 3.38
CA SER A 65 6.24 23.37 4.19
C SER A 65 5.89 24.55 5.12
N LYS A 66 5.96 24.35 6.44
CA LYS A 66 5.67 25.37 7.49
C LYS A 66 6.66 26.55 7.56
N GLY A 67 7.38 26.85 6.48
CA GLY A 67 8.31 27.96 6.45
C GLY A 67 8.86 28.18 5.04
N GLY A 68 8.37 29.20 4.35
CA GLY A 68 8.88 29.60 3.06
C GLY A 68 7.85 30.33 2.22
N THR A 69 7.93 31.66 2.21
CA THR A 69 7.30 32.52 1.22
C THR A 69 7.76 32.13 -0.19
N ALA A 70 6.99 31.29 -0.86
CA ALA A 70 6.87 31.23 -2.31
C ALA A 70 5.66 30.35 -2.64
N ALA A 71 4.46 30.94 -2.53
CA ALA A 71 3.38 30.49 -3.40
C ALA A 71 3.90 30.69 -4.83
N ARG A 72 4.30 29.60 -5.50
CA ARG A 72 4.27 29.61 -6.95
C ARG A 72 2.82 29.84 -7.34
N ASP A 73 2.61 30.63 -8.40
CA ASP A 73 1.34 31.09 -8.99
C ASP A 73 0.35 29.96 -9.41
N GLY A 74 0.12 28.96 -8.56
CA GLY A 74 -1.02 28.07 -8.64
C GLY A 74 -2.23 28.83 -8.15
N SER A 75 -3.07 29.30 -9.06
CA SER A 75 -4.36 29.87 -8.71
C SER A 75 -5.13 28.87 -7.82
N PRO A 76 -5.77 29.27 -6.70
CA PRO A 76 -6.60 28.39 -5.86
C PRO A 76 -7.76 27.70 -6.61
N ALA A 77 -7.95 28.02 -7.89
CA ALA A 77 -8.97 27.45 -8.75
C ALA A 77 -8.68 25.99 -9.18
N VAL A 78 -7.41 25.54 -9.16
CA VAL A 78 -7.00 24.22 -9.70
C VAL A 78 -6.68 23.18 -8.61
N ASP A 79 -6.39 23.59 -7.37
CA ASP A 79 -6.08 22.70 -6.25
C ASP A 79 -6.47 23.33 -4.90
N GLY A 80 -7.02 22.54 -3.99
CA GLY A 80 -7.43 22.98 -2.64
C GLY A 80 -8.94 23.05 -2.36
N PRO A 81 -9.33 23.68 -1.24
CA PRO A 81 -10.72 23.85 -0.82
C PRO A 81 -11.56 24.64 -1.83
N ARG A 82 -12.80 24.20 -2.07
CA ARG A 82 -13.78 24.99 -2.84
C ARG A 82 -14.35 26.11 -1.98
N PRO A 83 -14.80 27.23 -2.57
CA PRO A 83 -15.46 28.31 -1.82
C PRO A 83 -16.63 27.79 -0.99
N GLY A 84 -16.60 28.03 0.33
CA GLY A 84 -17.64 27.58 1.26
C GLY A 84 -17.61 26.08 1.59
N GLU A 85 -16.61 25.33 1.12
CA GLU A 85 -16.45 23.92 1.46
C GLU A 85 -16.10 23.77 2.95
N TYR A 86 -16.81 22.88 3.62
CA TYR A 86 -16.45 22.45 4.95
C TYR A 86 -15.24 21.51 4.87
N ILE A 87 -14.17 21.86 5.59
CA ILE A 87 -12.98 21.03 5.74
C ILE A 87 -13.03 20.39 7.13
N PRO A 88 -13.28 19.06 7.23
CA PRO A 88 -13.23 18.37 8.52
C PRO A 88 -11.85 18.49 9.16
N PRO A 89 -11.76 18.82 10.46
CA PRO A 89 -10.49 18.87 11.15
C PRO A 89 -9.91 17.46 11.32
N SER A 90 -8.58 17.35 11.26
CA SER A 90 -7.88 16.14 11.70
C SER A 90 -7.59 16.17 13.20
N ALA A 91 -7.33 14.99 13.76
CA ALA A 91 -6.90 14.81 15.14
C ALA A 91 -5.65 13.95 15.20
N SER A 92 -4.73 14.28 16.10
CA SER A 92 -3.62 13.39 16.45
C SER A 92 -4.10 12.23 17.31
N PHE A 93 -3.58 11.03 17.07
CA PHE A 93 -3.91 9.81 17.80
C PHE A 93 -2.74 8.82 17.76
N ASP A 94 -2.86 7.66 18.43
CA ASP A 94 -1.74 6.70 18.55
C ASP A 94 -1.57 5.77 17.33
N GLY A 95 -2.33 5.98 16.25
CA GLY A 95 -2.30 5.10 15.07
C GLY A 95 -3.17 3.86 15.21
N ILE A 96 -3.33 3.13 14.10
CA ILE A 96 -3.88 1.76 14.08
C ILE A 96 -2.78 0.77 13.67
N PRO A 97 -2.86 -0.51 14.05
CA PRO A 97 -1.84 -1.50 13.70
C PRO A 97 -1.54 -1.57 12.19
N GLN A 98 -2.57 -1.48 11.35
CA GLN A 98 -2.43 -1.67 9.91
C GLN A 98 -1.86 -0.46 9.16
N ALA A 99 -1.75 0.71 9.80
CA ALA A 99 -1.22 1.93 9.17
C ALA A 99 0.11 2.29 9.80
N GLY A 100 1.06 2.75 9.01
CA GLY A 100 2.41 3.04 9.48
C GLY A 100 3.17 3.96 8.55
N THR A 101 4.47 4.03 8.78
CA THR A 101 5.38 4.91 8.05
C THR A 101 6.57 4.12 7.50
N PHE A 102 6.98 4.43 6.29
CA PHE A 102 8.24 4.02 5.71
C PHE A 102 9.36 4.95 6.17
N PHE A 103 10.54 4.40 6.38
CA PHE A 103 11.78 5.16 6.53
C PHE A 103 12.86 4.61 5.59
N TRP A 104 13.64 5.51 5.01
CA TRP A 104 14.77 5.16 4.15
C TRP A 104 15.81 6.26 4.10
N THR A 105 16.99 5.90 3.62
CA THR A 105 18.07 6.82 3.27
C THR A 105 18.07 7.04 1.77
N ASP A 106 17.94 8.28 1.30
CA ASP A 106 18.07 8.58 -0.13
C ASP A 106 19.54 8.51 -0.60
N ALA A 107 19.77 8.72 -1.90
CA ALA A 107 21.11 8.66 -2.49
C ALA A 107 22.11 9.69 -1.92
N THR A 108 21.63 10.74 -1.24
CA THR A 108 22.46 11.77 -0.59
C THR A 108 22.81 11.42 0.85
N GLY A 109 22.29 10.32 1.39
CA GLY A 109 22.44 9.97 2.80
C GLY A 109 21.36 10.57 3.71
N THR A 110 20.37 11.25 3.14
CA THR A 110 19.32 11.93 3.91
C THR A 110 18.20 10.97 4.26
N GLY A 111 17.78 10.97 5.53
CA GLY A 111 16.62 10.19 5.99
C GLY A 111 15.32 10.74 5.43
N ARG A 112 14.44 9.86 5.00
CA ARG A 112 13.18 10.19 4.35
C ARG A 112 12.02 9.37 4.89
N THR A 113 10.82 9.91 4.73
CA THR A 113 9.60 9.26 5.22
C THR A 113 8.38 9.47 4.30
N CYS A 114 7.53 8.45 4.30
CA CYS A 114 6.18 8.42 3.73
C CYS A 114 5.31 7.53 4.62
N SER A 115 4.00 7.62 4.42
CA SER A 115 3.01 6.75 5.05
C SER A 115 2.67 5.52 4.22
N GLY A 116 1.99 4.56 4.81
CA GLY A 116 1.50 3.37 4.14
C GLY A 116 0.55 2.55 4.99
N SER A 117 0.03 1.46 4.41
CA SER A 117 -0.83 0.51 5.11
C SER A 117 -0.59 -0.92 4.69
N VAL A 118 -0.69 -1.84 5.64
CA VAL A 118 -0.57 -3.28 5.41
C VAL A 118 -1.84 -3.77 4.73
N VAL A 119 -1.70 -4.36 3.55
CA VAL A 119 -2.81 -4.92 2.78
C VAL A 119 -2.79 -6.43 2.88
N ARG A 120 -3.97 -7.04 2.99
CA ARG A 120 -4.08 -8.50 3.04
C ARG A 120 -3.47 -9.11 1.79
N SER A 121 -2.55 -10.05 1.95
CA SER A 121 -1.95 -10.79 0.84
C SER A 121 -1.75 -12.27 1.21
N PRO A 122 -1.71 -13.19 0.23
CA PRO A 122 -1.36 -14.59 0.50
C PRO A 122 0.00 -14.74 1.19
N GLY A 123 0.97 -13.88 0.86
CA GLY A 123 2.31 -13.86 1.45
C GLY A 123 2.38 -13.22 2.85
N ARG A 124 1.32 -12.52 3.29
CA ARG A 124 1.24 -11.85 4.60
C ARG A 124 2.33 -10.79 4.82
N ASP A 125 2.80 -10.20 3.73
CA ASP A 125 4.03 -9.41 3.66
C ASP A 125 3.90 -8.15 2.80
N LEU A 126 2.68 -7.67 2.52
CA LEU A 126 2.46 -6.61 1.55
C LEU A 126 2.01 -5.29 2.19
N VAL A 127 2.69 -4.19 1.83
CA VAL A 127 2.36 -2.84 2.26
C VAL A 127 2.08 -1.96 1.05
N LEU A 128 0.95 -1.25 1.07
CA LEU A 128 0.52 -0.28 0.07
C LEU A 128 1.01 1.13 0.44
N SER A 129 1.50 1.87 -0.56
CA SER A 129 1.88 3.29 -0.46
C SER A 129 1.65 4.00 -1.80
N ALA A 130 2.10 5.25 -1.91
CA ALA A 130 2.13 6.00 -3.16
C ALA A 130 3.34 5.62 -4.02
N GLY A 131 3.23 5.79 -5.34
CA GLY A 131 4.29 5.52 -6.30
C GLY A 131 5.49 6.45 -6.10
N HIS A 132 5.26 7.75 -5.91
CA HIS A 132 6.33 8.73 -5.69
C HIS A 132 7.15 8.45 -4.42
N CYS A 133 6.56 7.80 -3.42
CA CYS A 133 7.28 7.38 -2.22
C CYS A 133 8.32 6.30 -2.50
N LEU A 134 8.07 5.41 -3.46
CA LEU A 134 8.80 4.15 -3.64
C LEU A 134 9.44 3.94 -5.03
N LYS A 135 9.22 4.81 -6.01
CA LYS A 135 9.80 4.67 -7.37
C LYS A 135 11.35 4.66 -7.43
N GLY A 136 12.03 5.19 -6.42
CA GLY A 136 13.50 5.30 -6.42
C GLY A 136 14.28 4.08 -5.92
N TYR A 137 13.63 2.93 -5.73
CA TYR A 137 14.15 1.84 -4.90
C TYR A 137 14.19 0.48 -5.57
N ALA A 138 13.78 0.39 -6.83
CA ALA A 138 14.19 -0.69 -7.68
C ALA A 138 15.69 -0.50 -7.99
N GLY A 139 16.57 -1.37 -7.44
CA GLY A 139 17.99 -1.37 -7.80
C GLY A 139 18.99 -1.30 -6.63
N GLY A 140 19.29 -2.47 -6.06
CA GLY A 140 20.64 -2.94 -5.71
C GLY A 140 21.46 -2.23 -4.61
N SER A 141 20.98 -1.16 -4.00
CA SER A 141 21.71 -0.47 -2.92
C SER A 141 20.92 -0.49 -1.62
N GLU A 142 21.61 -0.77 -0.50
CA GLU A 142 21.02 -0.81 0.84
C GLU A 142 20.61 0.62 1.25
N ARG A 143 19.35 0.97 0.99
CA ARG A 143 18.75 2.29 1.31
C ARG A 143 18.12 2.33 2.70
N HIS A 144 18.45 1.37 3.57
CA HIS A 144 17.83 1.18 4.88
C HIS A 144 16.28 1.23 4.83
N LEU A 145 15.67 0.78 3.74
CA LEU A 145 14.23 0.91 3.53
C LEU A 145 13.48 -0.08 4.43
N ALA A 146 12.60 0.44 5.27
CA ALA A 146 11.74 -0.36 6.13
C ALA A 146 10.39 0.32 6.39
N PHE A 147 9.41 -0.48 6.77
CA PHE A 147 8.11 -0.03 7.24
C PHE A 147 7.96 -0.26 8.75
N VAL A 148 7.32 0.70 9.42
CA VAL A 148 7.07 0.67 10.87
C VAL A 148 5.57 0.86 11.11
N PRO A 149 4.83 -0.22 11.43
CA PRO A 149 3.40 -0.13 11.72
C PRO A 149 3.15 0.58 13.05
N GLN A 150 2.06 1.36 13.09
CA GLN A 150 1.62 2.10 14.27
C GLN A 150 2.70 2.99 14.91
N TYR A 151 3.60 3.56 14.12
CA TYR A 151 4.66 4.43 14.63
C TYR A 151 4.11 5.68 15.34
N HIS A 152 4.37 5.85 16.63
CA HIS A 152 3.96 7.04 17.37
C HIS A 152 4.91 7.28 18.54
N ASP A 153 5.10 8.52 18.96
CA ASP A 153 5.97 8.92 20.07
C ASP A 153 7.39 8.33 19.95
N ALA A 154 7.90 8.23 18.72
CA ALA A 154 9.14 7.55 18.36
C ALA A 154 9.23 6.06 18.76
N ARG A 155 8.09 5.41 18.97
CA ARG A 155 7.95 3.99 19.27
C ARG A 155 7.69 3.19 18.00
N LYS A 156 8.11 1.93 18.04
CA LYS A 156 7.84 0.92 17.00
C LYS A 156 7.05 -0.23 17.63
N PRO A 157 5.74 -0.06 17.91
CA PRO A 157 5.00 -1.02 18.74
C PRO A 157 5.03 -2.47 18.22
N PHE A 158 5.15 -2.63 16.90
CA PHE A 158 5.23 -3.91 16.21
C PHE A 158 6.59 -4.18 15.56
N GLY A 159 7.63 -3.46 15.99
CA GLY A 159 8.96 -3.59 15.41
C GLY A 159 9.12 -2.90 14.05
N ILE A 160 10.10 -3.36 13.28
CA ILE A 160 10.48 -2.79 11.99
C ILE A 160 10.57 -3.90 10.94
N PHE A 161 9.96 -3.66 9.79
CA PHE A 161 9.86 -4.63 8.70
C PHE A 161 10.72 -4.15 7.53
N PRO A 162 11.90 -4.76 7.28
CA PRO A 162 12.70 -4.44 6.10
C PRO A 162 11.88 -4.64 4.82
N VAL A 163 12.07 -3.79 3.82
CA VAL A 163 11.54 -4.06 2.48
C VAL A 163 12.55 -4.92 1.72
N ARG A 164 12.08 -5.96 1.00
CA ARG A 164 12.96 -6.82 0.19
C ARG A 164 13.67 -5.98 -0.87
N THR A 165 14.91 -6.33 -1.22
CA THR A 165 15.72 -5.59 -2.22
C THR A 165 14.98 -5.40 -3.55
N ASP A 166 14.30 -6.44 -4.02
CA ASP A 166 13.46 -6.43 -5.23
C ASP A 166 11.96 -6.51 -4.85
N GLY A 167 11.61 -5.95 -3.70
CA GLY A 167 10.26 -6.01 -3.13
C GLY A 167 9.39 -4.81 -3.47
N VAL A 168 9.87 -3.84 -4.25
CA VAL A 168 9.14 -2.60 -4.52
C VAL A 168 8.53 -2.63 -5.92
N TYR A 169 7.21 -2.58 -5.97
CA TYR A 169 6.41 -2.64 -7.19
C TYR A 169 5.73 -1.29 -7.43
N VAL A 170 6.07 -0.66 -8.55
CA VAL A 170 5.47 0.59 -9.05
C VAL A 170 5.03 0.36 -10.49
N PRO A 171 3.89 0.89 -10.97
CA PRO A 171 3.49 0.72 -12.37
C PRO A 171 4.55 1.27 -13.31
N GLN A 172 4.84 0.54 -14.40
CA GLN A 172 5.80 1.01 -15.41
C GLN A 172 5.37 2.35 -16.00
N GLU A 173 4.06 2.56 -16.17
CA GLU A 173 3.51 3.81 -16.67
C GLU A 173 3.84 5.02 -15.77
N TYR A 174 4.05 4.80 -14.47
CA TYR A 174 4.47 5.86 -13.56
C TYR A 174 5.92 6.28 -13.80
N TYR A 175 6.80 5.32 -14.13
CA TYR A 175 8.17 5.62 -14.54
C TYR A 175 8.21 6.34 -15.89
N ASP A 176 7.43 5.86 -16.85
CA ASP A 176 7.46 6.34 -18.23
C ASP A 176 6.86 7.74 -18.38
N LEU A 177 5.81 8.04 -17.61
CA LEU A 177 5.06 9.31 -17.69
C LEU A 177 5.51 10.34 -16.64
N GLY A 178 6.23 9.92 -15.60
CA GLY A 178 6.61 10.77 -14.47
C GLY A 178 5.43 11.12 -13.55
N GLU A 179 5.69 11.99 -12.56
CA GLU A 179 4.73 12.27 -11.47
C GLU A 179 3.45 12.95 -11.94
N HIS A 180 3.56 13.79 -12.97
CA HIS A 180 2.47 14.60 -13.51
C HIS A 180 1.58 13.79 -14.46
N ALA A 181 2.08 13.51 -15.68
CA ALA A 181 1.30 12.77 -16.68
C ALA A 181 0.96 11.34 -16.23
N GLY A 182 1.76 10.79 -15.30
CA GLY A 182 1.56 9.50 -14.67
C GLY A 182 0.75 9.53 -13.38
N ALA A 183 0.21 10.67 -12.92
CA ALA A 183 -0.48 10.79 -11.63
C ALA A 183 -1.53 9.69 -11.37
N ARG A 184 -2.25 9.21 -12.40
CA ARG A 184 -3.21 8.09 -12.27
C ARG A 184 -2.60 6.73 -11.85
N TYR A 185 -1.28 6.63 -11.84
CA TYR A 185 -0.48 5.44 -11.48
C TYR A 185 0.36 5.65 -10.22
N ASP A 186 0.10 6.71 -9.45
CA ASP A 186 0.82 7.02 -8.21
C ASP A 186 0.36 6.12 -7.04
N PHE A 187 0.65 4.84 -7.16
CA PHE A 187 0.48 3.82 -6.12
C PHE A 187 1.61 2.79 -6.23
N ALA A 188 1.95 2.16 -5.13
CA ALA A 188 3.01 1.16 -5.08
C ALA A 188 2.75 0.11 -4.00
N PHE A 189 3.32 -1.08 -4.20
CA PHE A 189 3.38 -2.11 -3.17
C PHE A 189 4.83 -2.37 -2.77
N ALA A 190 5.07 -2.58 -1.48
CA ALA A 190 6.33 -3.03 -0.92
C ALA A 190 6.12 -4.40 -0.28
N VAL A 191 6.93 -5.37 -0.68
CA VAL A 191 7.03 -6.70 -0.06
C VAL A 191 8.05 -6.61 1.05
N THR A 192 7.67 -7.00 2.27
CA THR A 192 8.53 -6.94 3.44
C THR A 192 9.18 -8.28 3.78
N GLU A 193 10.31 -8.22 4.46
CA GLU A 193 10.81 -9.31 5.29
C GLU A 193 10.10 -9.32 6.66
N ALA A 194 10.29 -10.40 7.41
CA ALA A 194 9.82 -10.50 8.79
C ALA A 194 10.52 -9.49 9.73
N ASP A 195 9.91 -9.19 10.86
CA ASP A 195 10.50 -8.34 11.91
C ASP A 195 11.69 -9.00 12.63
N GLN A 196 12.20 -8.33 13.66
CA GLN A 196 13.34 -8.79 14.47
C GLN A 196 13.13 -10.19 15.06
N ASP A 197 11.89 -10.58 15.34
CA ASP A 197 11.51 -11.84 15.96
C ASP A 197 11.10 -12.91 14.94
N GLY A 198 11.13 -12.60 13.64
CA GLY A 198 10.74 -13.50 12.56
C GLY A 198 9.23 -13.53 12.29
N THR A 199 8.48 -12.54 12.80
CA THR A 199 7.04 -12.39 12.56
C THR A 199 6.80 -11.68 11.24
N ARG A 200 5.88 -12.19 10.41
CA ARG A 200 5.45 -11.48 9.19
C ARG A 200 4.51 -10.33 9.55
N ILE A 201 4.53 -9.28 8.74
CA ILE A 201 3.81 -8.05 9.05
C ILE A 201 2.30 -8.26 9.23
N GLU A 202 1.63 -9.00 8.34
CA GLU A 202 0.18 -9.24 8.47
C GLU A 202 -0.14 -10.15 9.67
N ASP A 203 0.80 -10.99 10.12
CA ASP A 203 0.63 -11.78 11.34
C ASP A 203 0.74 -10.92 12.60
N ALA A 204 1.58 -9.88 12.57
CA ALA A 204 1.74 -8.94 13.67
C ALA A 204 0.58 -7.94 13.79
N VAL A 205 0.08 -7.41 12.67
CA VAL A 205 -0.84 -6.26 12.68
C VAL A 205 -2.16 -6.48 11.95
N GLY A 206 -2.35 -7.63 11.32
CA GLY A 206 -3.42 -7.85 10.36
C GLY A 206 -3.22 -7.05 9.08
N GLY A 207 -4.23 -7.06 8.21
CA GLY A 207 -4.20 -6.31 6.96
C GLY A 207 -5.56 -5.73 6.62
N VAL A 208 -5.56 -4.61 5.90
CA VAL A 208 -6.76 -4.02 5.29
C VAL A 208 -7.05 -4.69 3.96
N ARG A 209 -8.33 -4.78 3.58
CA ARG A 209 -8.72 -5.31 2.27
C ARG A 209 -8.48 -4.27 1.18
N LEU A 210 -7.82 -4.64 0.08
CA LEU A 210 -7.71 -3.77 -1.09
C LEU A 210 -9.03 -3.78 -1.88
N LEU A 211 -9.64 -2.61 -2.08
CA LEU A 211 -10.78 -2.45 -2.99
C LEU A 211 -10.35 -1.73 -4.27
N THR A 212 -10.82 -2.26 -5.39
CA THR A 212 -10.57 -1.70 -6.72
C THR A 212 -11.89 -1.63 -7.49
N GLY A 213 -12.07 -0.64 -8.35
CA GLY A 213 -13.25 -0.54 -9.21
C GLY A 213 -14.52 -0.05 -8.50
N THR A 214 -14.39 0.59 -7.33
CA THR A 214 -15.54 1.01 -6.49
C THR A 214 -16.05 2.42 -6.79
N GLY A 215 -15.53 3.09 -7.82
CA GLY A 215 -15.88 4.46 -8.14
C GLY A 215 -15.17 5.48 -7.24
N TYR A 216 -15.70 6.71 -7.20
CA TYR A 216 -15.01 7.86 -6.60
C TYR A 216 -15.65 8.34 -5.29
N PHE A 217 -16.87 7.91 -4.99
CA PHE A 217 -17.61 8.33 -3.81
C PHE A 217 -17.63 7.23 -2.76
N HIS A 218 -17.11 7.53 -1.58
CA HIS A 218 -17.11 6.66 -0.42
C HIS A 218 -17.41 7.50 0.83
N ALA A 219 -18.28 7.01 1.71
CA ALA A 219 -18.61 7.66 2.97
C ALA A 219 -19.06 6.61 4.02
N PRO A 220 -18.59 6.68 5.28
CA PRO A 220 -17.49 7.53 5.74
C PRO A 220 -16.12 7.00 5.28
N VAL A 221 -15.14 7.91 5.15
CA VAL A 221 -13.73 7.57 4.91
C VAL A 221 -12.90 8.05 6.09
N ARG A 222 -12.13 7.14 6.68
CA ARG A 222 -11.08 7.44 7.66
C ARG A 222 -9.75 7.57 6.92
N MET A 223 -9.25 8.79 6.80
CA MET A 223 -7.93 9.05 6.22
C MET A 223 -6.89 9.11 7.33
N ILE A 224 -5.78 8.41 7.17
CA ILE A 224 -4.67 8.38 8.12
C ILE A 224 -3.37 8.75 7.41
N GLY A 225 -2.54 9.56 8.05
CA GLY A 225 -1.21 9.90 7.55
C GLY A 225 -0.24 10.20 8.68
N TYR A 226 1.05 10.02 8.42
CA TYR A 226 2.17 10.29 9.34
C TYR A 226 2.97 11.49 8.84
N PRO A 227 2.66 12.73 9.29
CA PRO A 227 3.43 13.91 8.91
C PRO A 227 4.90 13.77 9.30
N ALA A 228 5.81 14.18 8.42
CA ALA A 228 7.24 14.13 8.71
C ALA A 228 7.60 14.95 9.95
N GLY A 229 8.40 14.37 10.85
CA GLY A 229 8.82 15.00 12.10
C GLY A 229 7.74 15.16 13.18
N ALA A 230 6.50 14.71 12.94
CA ALA A 230 5.47 14.69 13.97
C ALA A 230 5.63 13.47 14.90
N GLU A 231 5.26 13.64 16.16
CA GLU A 231 5.26 12.55 17.14
C GLU A 231 4.16 11.53 16.85
N LYS A 232 3.02 11.96 16.32
CA LYS A 232 1.83 11.13 16.14
C LYS A 232 1.24 11.24 14.74
N PRO A 233 0.60 10.17 14.22
CA PRO A 233 -0.22 10.28 13.02
C PRO A 233 -1.42 11.19 13.22
N LEU A 234 -1.96 11.63 12.09
CA LEU A 234 -3.25 12.30 11.99
C LEU A 234 -4.31 11.33 11.49
N GLU A 235 -5.51 11.44 12.04
CA GLU A 235 -6.71 10.88 11.44
C GLU A 235 -7.72 11.97 11.10
N CYS A 236 -8.48 11.76 10.03
CA CYS A 236 -9.61 12.59 9.66
C CYS A 236 -10.75 11.73 9.11
N TRP A 237 -11.98 12.12 9.43
CA TRP A 237 -13.18 11.46 8.95
C TRP A 237 -13.93 12.37 7.99
N SER A 238 -14.12 11.90 6.76
CA SER A 238 -14.71 12.68 5.67
C SER A 238 -15.34 11.72 4.65
N TRP A 239 -15.40 12.13 3.39
CA TRP A 239 -15.86 11.34 2.25
C TRP A 239 -15.03 11.66 1.01
N THR A 240 -14.88 10.70 0.10
CA THR A 240 -14.25 10.97 -1.19
C THR A 240 -15.28 11.46 -2.21
N THR A 241 -14.84 12.27 -3.16
CA THR A 241 -15.60 12.78 -4.29
C THR A 241 -14.82 12.59 -5.59
N ARG A 242 -15.50 12.68 -6.73
CA ARG A 242 -14.85 12.69 -8.04
C ARG A 242 -14.22 14.05 -8.30
N TRP A 243 -12.96 14.06 -8.72
CA TRP A 243 -12.27 15.22 -9.28
C TRP A 243 -11.81 14.91 -10.70
N ASP A 244 -12.33 15.66 -11.66
CA ASP A 244 -11.88 15.62 -13.05
C ASP A 244 -10.86 16.73 -13.23
N SER A 245 -9.61 16.37 -13.52
CA SER A 245 -8.53 17.34 -13.71
C SER A 245 -8.74 18.13 -15.00
N ASP A 246 -8.64 19.45 -14.88
CA ASP A 246 -8.51 20.40 -15.99
C ASP A 246 -7.05 20.81 -16.25
N ASP A 247 -6.10 20.29 -15.46
CA ASP A 247 -4.67 20.48 -15.66
C ASP A 247 -4.14 19.53 -16.76
N PRO A 248 -3.65 20.05 -17.90
CA PRO A 248 -3.09 19.21 -18.95
C PRO A 248 -1.79 18.50 -18.57
N ALA A 249 -1.06 18.97 -17.56
CA ALA A 249 0.14 18.30 -17.04
C ALA A 249 -0.23 17.05 -16.22
N ASP A 250 -1.36 17.09 -15.52
CA ASP A 250 -1.83 16.04 -14.61
C ASP A 250 -3.22 15.51 -15.06
N PRO A 251 -3.33 14.88 -16.25
CA PRO A 251 -4.60 14.47 -16.81
C PRO A 251 -5.19 13.25 -16.07
N GLY A 252 -6.51 13.27 -15.86
CA GLY A 252 -7.25 12.12 -15.36
C GLY A 252 -8.38 12.48 -14.42
N THR A 253 -8.92 11.45 -13.78
CA THR A 253 -9.94 11.58 -12.75
C THR A 253 -9.44 10.91 -11.47
N PHE A 254 -9.57 11.62 -10.35
CA PHE A 254 -9.00 11.26 -9.06
C PHE A 254 -10.07 11.27 -7.96
N PRO A 255 -10.04 10.32 -7.01
CA PRO A 255 -10.70 10.52 -5.72
C PRO A 255 -10.11 11.75 -5.02
N ARG A 256 -10.99 12.63 -4.53
CA ARG A 256 -10.66 13.84 -3.77
C ARG A 256 -11.33 13.79 -2.41
N ILE A 257 -10.60 14.13 -1.36
CA ILE A 257 -11.10 14.17 0.02
C ILE A 257 -10.64 15.45 0.71
N ALA A 258 -11.59 16.15 1.35
CA ALA A 258 -11.31 17.30 2.20
C ALA A 258 -11.03 16.83 3.63
N CYS A 259 -9.87 17.19 4.16
CA CYS A 259 -9.41 16.86 5.51
C CYS A 259 -8.23 17.78 5.84
N ASP A 260 -8.30 18.48 6.98
CA ASP A 260 -7.28 19.48 7.32
C ASP A 260 -5.95 18.87 7.81
N ALA A 261 -4.88 19.64 7.64
CA ALA A 261 -3.53 19.40 8.15
C ALA A 261 -2.74 18.20 7.59
N PHE A 262 -3.12 17.63 6.45
CA PHE A 262 -2.33 16.57 5.78
C PHE A 262 -1.17 17.18 4.96
N VAL A 263 0.03 17.18 5.53
CA VAL A 263 1.26 17.79 4.97
C VAL A 263 2.27 16.74 4.50
N GLY A 264 3.46 17.16 4.02
CA GLY A 264 4.52 16.25 3.62
C GLY A 264 4.80 15.11 4.63
N GLY A 265 5.03 13.91 4.10
CA GLY A 265 5.18 12.66 4.87
C GLY A 265 3.88 11.88 5.02
N THR A 266 2.71 12.53 4.93
CA THR A 266 1.42 11.84 4.91
C THR A 266 1.16 11.07 3.62
N SER A 267 1.92 11.34 2.55
CA SER A 267 1.85 10.66 1.27
C SER A 267 1.97 9.15 1.40
N GLY A 268 1.14 8.40 0.66
CA GLY A 268 0.97 6.96 0.81
C GLY A 268 0.01 6.55 1.94
N GLY A 269 -0.44 7.48 2.78
CA GLY A 269 -1.37 7.23 3.88
C GLY A 269 -2.73 6.74 3.38
N PRO A 270 -3.38 5.77 4.05
CA PRO A 270 -4.56 5.12 3.51
C PRO A 270 -5.84 5.95 3.66
N MET A 271 -6.72 5.84 2.67
CA MET A 271 -8.13 6.21 2.73
C MET A 271 -8.94 4.93 3.01
N LEU A 272 -9.43 4.78 4.25
CA LEU A 272 -10.07 3.56 4.72
C LEU A 272 -11.59 3.70 4.81
N VAL A 273 -12.31 2.65 4.40
CA VAL A 273 -13.75 2.49 4.62
C VAL A 273 -14.00 1.32 5.57
N PRO A 274 -15.03 1.39 6.42
CA PRO A 274 -15.35 0.30 7.35
C PRO A 274 -15.89 -0.93 6.61
N GLU A 275 -15.52 -2.10 7.10
CA GLU A 275 -16.02 -3.41 6.67
C GLU A 275 -16.44 -4.23 7.90
N PRO A 276 -17.31 -5.25 7.76
CA PRO A 276 -17.72 -6.10 8.88
C PRO A 276 -16.53 -6.69 9.66
N ASP A 277 -15.45 -7.05 8.94
CA ASP A 277 -14.27 -7.70 9.50
C ASP A 277 -13.02 -6.78 9.52
N GLY A 278 -13.23 -5.47 9.64
CA GLY A 278 -12.15 -4.49 9.79
C GLY A 278 -12.23 -3.32 8.80
N TRP A 279 -11.18 -3.12 8.01
CA TRP A 279 -11.05 -1.99 7.10
C TRP A 279 -10.77 -2.45 5.68
N ALA A 280 -11.26 -1.68 4.72
CA ALA A 280 -10.83 -1.73 3.34
C ALA A 280 -10.16 -0.41 2.94
N VAL A 281 -9.12 -0.48 2.12
CA VAL A 281 -8.46 0.68 1.52
C VAL A 281 -9.01 0.93 0.12
N VAL A 282 -9.42 2.17 -0.13
CA VAL A 282 -9.99 2.62 -1.42
C VAL A 282 -9.10 3.65 -2.13
N GLY A 283 -8.00 4.04 -1.50
CA GLY A 283 -7.02 4.98 -2.03
C GLY A 283 -5.86 5.20 -1.05
N VAL A 284 -4.80 5.81 -1.55
CA VAL A 284 -3.71 6.42 -0.75
C VAL A 284 -3.60 7.91 -1.03
N ILE A 285 -3.05 8.69 -0.10
CA ILE A 285 -2.65 10.08 -0.36
C ILE A 285 -1.58 10.09 -1.46
N GLY A 286 -1.95 10.50 -2.66
CA GLY A 286 -1.14 10.40 -3.87
C GLY A 286 -1.97 10.80 -5.10
N GLY A 287 -1.47 10.55 -6.29
CA GLY A 287 -2.21 10.85 -7.51
C GLY A 287 -2.03 12.30 -7.95
N TYR A 288 -3.12 13.00 -8.21
CA TYR A 288 -3.10 14.40 -8.66
C TYR A 288 -2.18 15.25 -7.79
N HIS A 289 -1.17 15.89 -8.39
CA HIS A 289 -0.13 16.63 -7.67
C HIS A 289 0.48 15.86 -6.48
N THR A 290 0.81 14.58 -6.65
CA THR A 290 1.31 13.70 -5.55
C THR A 290 0.38 13.68 -4.33
N GLY A 291 -0.92 13.83 -4.59
CA GLY A 291 -2.00 13.86 -3.63
C GLY A 291 -2.48 15.26 -3.24
N GLY A 292 -2.07 16.33 -3.91
CA GLY A 292 -2.50 17.71 -3.68
C GLY A 292 -1.40 18.60 -3.11
N ASN A 293 -1.49 19.90 -3.37
CA ASN A 293 -0.52 20.90 -2.93
C ASN A 293 -0.90 21.57 -1.60
N THR A 294 -2.14 21.40 -1.15
CA THR A 294 -2.66 22.05 0.06
C THR A 294 -2.79 21.07 1.23
N PRO A 295 -2.65 21.53 2.49
CA PRO A 295 -2.91 20.69 3.66
C PRO A 295 -4.38 20.27 3.84
N GLN A 296 -5.33 20.97 3.21
CA GLN A 296 -6.76 20.81 3.44
C GLN A 296 -7.43 19.78 2.54
N VAL A 297 -6.78 19.43 1.43
CA VAL A 297 -7.35 18.54 0.42
C VAL A 297 -6.30 17.55 -0.01
N SER A 298 -6.69 16.28 0.00
CA SER A 298 -5.88 15.20 -0.51
C SER A 298 -6.57 14.51 -1.69
N TYR A 299 -5.75 13.94 -2.57
CA TYR A 299 -6.20 13.12 -3.68
C TYR A 299 -5.66 11.71 -3.56
N SER A 300 -6.18 10.83 -4.41
CA SER A 300 -5.62 9.52 -4.67
C SER A 300 -5.55 9.25 -6.17
N ALA A 301 -4.66 8.34 -6.59
CA ALA A 301 -4.83 7.64 -7.86
C ALA A 301 -6.08 6.74 -7.78
N TYR A 302 -6.84 6.63 -8.86
CA TYR A 302 -8.00 5.74 -8.87
C TYR A 302 -7.57 4.27 -8.84
N PHE A 303 -8.03 3.51 -7.84
CA PHE A 303 -7.76 2.09 -7.73
C PHE A 303 -8.61 1.28 -8.70
N GLY A 304 -8.02 0.98 -9.86
CA GLY A 304 -8.65 0.24 -10.95
C GLY A 304 -7.92 -1.04 -11.33
N THR A 305 -8.01 -1.40 -12.61
CA THR A 305 -7.35 -2.59 -13.17
C THR A 305 -5.83 -2.54 -13.04
N ALA A 306 -5.22 -1.35 -13.16
CA ALA A 306 -3.78 -1.16 -13.00
C ALA A 306 -3.32 -1.50 -11.57
N THR A 307 -4.04 -1.03 -10.55
CA THR A 307 -3.77 -1.37 -9.15
C THR A 307 -3.94 -2.86 -8.88
N GLN A 308 -4.99 -3.46 -9.44
CA GLN A 308 -5.24 -4.90 -9.31
C GLN A 308 -4.13 -5.74 -10.01
N ALA A 309 -3.64 -5.28 -11.15
CA ALA A 309 -2.53 -5.91 -11.87
C ALA A 309 -1.22 -5.81 -11.08
N LEU A 310 -0.89 -4.64 -10.55
CA LEU A 310 0.31 -4.44 -9.73
C LEU A 310 0.27 -5.26 -8.44
N TYR A 311 -0.90 -5.34 -7.78
CA TYR A 311 -1.09 -6.22 -6.62
C TYR A 311 -0.81 -7.68 -6.98
N ARG A 312 -1.34 -8.18 -8.11
CA ARG A 312 -1.08 -9.54 -8.57
C ARG A 312 0.39 -9.79 -8.88
N ALA A 313 1.07 -8.82 -9.50
CA ALA A 313 2.51 -8.92 -9.78
C ALA A 313 3.33 -9.02 -8.47
N ALA A 314 3.02 -8.17 -7.49
CA ALA A 314 3.68 -8.20 -6.19
C ALA A 314 3.44 -9.50 -5.42
N VAL A 315 2.22 -10.04 -5.46
CA VAL A 315 1.88 -11.33 -4.86
C VAL A 315 2.51 -12.51 -5.62
N GLY A 316 2.62 -12.40 -6.95
CA GLY A 316 3.21 -13.43 -7.80
C GLY A 316 4.73 -13.49 -7.75
N GLY A 317 5.38 -12.42 -7.27
CA GLY A 317 6.84 -12.29 -7.31
C GLY A 317 7.36 -12.04 -8.73
N ASP A 318 6.56 -11.39 -9.58
CA ASP A 318 7.00 -10.97 -10.90
C ASP A 318 8.19 -10.00 -10.77
N PRO A 319 9.14 -9.96 -11.72
CA PRO A 319 10.21 -8.98 -11.66
C PRO A 319 9.65 -7.54 -11.57
N PRO A 320 10.04 -6.74 -10.57
CA PRO A 320 9.57 -5.37 -10.47
C PRO A 320 9.97 -4.52 -11.67
N ALA A 321 9.08 -3.61 -12.05
CA ALA A 321 9.40 -2.56 -13.00
C ALA A 321 10.53 -1.66 -12.48
N GLY A 322 11.33 -1.13 -13.40
CA GLY A 322 12.36 -0.16 -13.09
C GLY A 322 12.26 1.05 -14.02
N PRO A 323 12.94 2.16 -13.69
CA PRO A 323 13.11 3.23 -14.65
C PRO A 323 13.75 2.66 -15.93
N GLY A 324 13.15 2.94 -17.09
CA GLY A 324 13.73 2.56 -18.37
C GLY A 324 15.15 3.10 -18.52
N PRO A 325 15.99 2.50 -19.39
CA PRO A 325 17.33 3.04 -19.64
C PRO A 325 17.21 4.51 -20.06
N THR A 326 17.95 5.38 -19.38
CA THR A 326 18.06 6.79 -19.78
C THR A 326 18.53 6.85 -21.22
N PRO A 327 17.83 7.56 -22.13
CA PRO A 327 18.31 7.74 -23.48
C PRO A 327 19.70 8.40 -23.45
N GLY A 328 20.74 7.65 -23.84
CA GLY A 328 22.13 8.13 -23.88
C GLY A 328 23.10 7.54 -22.87
N SER A 329 22.76 6.43 -22.19
CA SER A 329 23.73 5.59 -21.46
C SER A 329 24.30 4.48 -22.33
#